data_AF-A0A354EG14-F1
#
_entry.id   AF-A0A354EG14-F1
#
_cell.length_a   1.000
_cell.length_b   1.000
_cell.length_c   1.000
_cell.angle_alpha   90.00
_cell.angle_beta   90.00
_cell.angle_gamma   90.00
#
_symmetry.space_group_name_H-M   'P 1'
#
loop_
_entity.id
_entity.type
_entity.pdbx_description
1 polymer ?
#
loop_
_entity_poly.entity_id
_entity_poly.type
_entity_poly.pdbx_seq_one_letter_code
_entity_poly.pdbx_strand_id
1 'polypeptide(L)'
;MKKFLFIAWLVVIQFLLIAAQTSAMAASYNVTTSLTDPTCDTSVGGYIDLEYYGIFPQPSVQGNALWFTAFTTGDPIQFFGSTYTNGVSFTDDGFAFLAGNPGTTPGTPQALPNAAAPNALLAALWHDFEVVYDDGSVSGSRRGISLATEGGVSGAIVIEYDGVQLAETTDIIGDFEIIIDRREGAKDIIFAYDNLNQSLLGNTFTVGIENEAGDQAYTMINNAAATGVLVNGLRICFDAVPTYTIGGTVSGLATGNSVVLQNNNVDDLTVTANGGFVFPVALDDGSSYAVTVVTQPDDPDQFCTVVNGTGTISGGNVTNVDVTCNTKFPWSMFLPAIENQKQQ
;
A
#
# COMPACT_ATOMS: atom_id res chain seq x y z
N MET A 1 -41.12 60.05 5.40
CA MET A 1 -39.73 60.11 5.90
C MET A 1 -39.12 58.73 5.73
N LYS A 2 -37.97 58.65 5.02
CA LYS A 2 -36.89 57.61 5.01
C LYS A 2 -37.32 56.13 4.79
N LYS A 3 -37.07 55.51 3.61
CA LYS A 3 -35.82 54.85 3.12
C LYS A 3 -35.25 53.79 4.09
N PHE A 4 -35.12 52.54 3.60
CA PHE A 4 -34.11 51.46 3.83
C PHE A 4 -34.82 50.14 3.48
N LEU A 5 -34.63 49.41 2.37
CA LEU A 5 -33.47 48.97 1.58
C LEU A 5 -32.44 48.11 2.36
N PHE A 6 -32.39 46.83 1.95
CA PHE A 6 -31.20 46.00 1.74
C PHE A 6 -30.59 45.18 2.89
N ILE A 7 -30.78 43.85 2.80
CA ILE A 7 -29.78 42.77 2.58
C ILE A 7 -30.08 41.58 3.49
N ALA A 8 -30.62 40.53 2.87
CA ALA A 8 -30.49 39.16 3.37
C ALA A 8 -29.00 38.78 3.29
N TRP A 9 -28.33 38.71 4.44
CA TRP A 9 -26.97 38.19 4.52
C TRP A 9 -27.04 36.66 4.47
N LEU A 10 -26.47 36.12 3.39
CA LEU A 10 -26.02 34.74 3.24
C LEU A 10 -25.29 34.29 4.52
N VAL A 11 -25.78 33.22 5.14
CA VAL A 11 -24.93 32.29 5.87
C VAL A 11 -24.91 31.01 5.04
N VAL A 12 -24.23 31.09 3.89
CA VAL A 12 -23.69 29.90 3.25
C VAL A 12 -22.45 29.57 4.08
N ILE A 13 -22.60 28.62 5.00
CA ILE A 13 -21.46 27.94 5.59
C ILE A 13 -20.80 27.21 4.43
N GLN A 14 -19.82 27.88 3.84
CA GLN A 14 -18.86 27.25 2.96
C GLN A 14 -18.05 26.33 3.88
N PHE A 15 -18.48 25.07 3.97
CA PHE A 15 -17.58 23.99 4.34
C PHE A 15 -16.47 24.04 3.28
N LEU A 16 -15.38 24.73 3.61
CA LEU A 16 -14.09 24.30 3.12
C LEU A 16 -13.94 22.89 3.71
N LEU A 17 -14.32 21.88 2.92
CA LEU A 17 -13.62 20.62 3.00
C LEU A 17 -12.17 20.99 2.63
N ILE A 18 -11.39 21.34 3.64
CA ILE A 18 -10.01 20.87 3.64
C ILE A 18 -10.21 19.37 3.77
N ALA A 19 -10.32 18.68 2.64
CA ALA A 19 -10.05 17.26 2.62
C ALA A 19 -8.64 17.18 3.21
N ALA A 20 -8.56 16.71 4.47
CA ALA A 20 -7.30 16.23 4.99
C ALA A 20 -6.75 15.32 3.89
N GLN A 21 -5.54 15.63 3.44
CA GLN A 21 -4.88 14.94 2.35
C GLN A 21 -4.47 13.57 2.88
N THR A 22 -5.45 12.69 3.09
CA THR A 22 -5.23 11.29 3.40
C THR A 22 -4.76 10.68 2.10
N SER A 23 -3.44 10.51 1.94
CA SER A 23 -2.89 9.60 0.95
C SER A 23 -3.62 8.28 1.10
N ALA A 24 -4.29 7.82 0.04
CA ALA A 24 -4.67 6.41 -0.02
C ALA A 24 -3.35 5.63 -0.08
N MET A 25 -3.11 4.77 0.92
CA MET A 25 -1.86 4.00 1.01
C MET A 25 -1.78 2.92 -0.07
N ALA A 26 -0.55 2.47 -0.30
CA ALA A 26 0.02 2.08 -1.59
C ALA A 26 -0.54 0.84 -2.31
N ALA A 27 -0.53 0.90 -3.65
CA ALA A 27 -0.56 -0.30 -4.49
C ALA A 27 0.83 -0.98 -4.59
N SER A 28 1.92 -0.34 -4.16
CA SER A 28 3.29 -0.83 -4.32
C SER A 28 4.17 -0.59 -3.09
N TYR A 29 5.31 -1.26 -3.02
CA TYR A 29 6.27 -1.12 -1.91
C TYR A 29 7.68 -0.87 -2.43
N ASN A 30 8.40 0.01 -1.75
CA ASN A 30 9.85 0.06 -1.80
C ASN A 30 10.40 -0.96 -0.80
N VAL A 31 11.19 -1.91 -1.30
CA VAL A 31 11.80 -2.95 -0.48
C VAL A 31 13.27 -2.64 -0.28
N THR A 32 13.67 -2.55 0.97
CA THR A 32 15.05 -2.31 1.35
C THR A 32 15.48 -3.32 2.40
N THR A 33 16.79 -3.40 2.62
CA THR A 33 17.33 -4.04 3.80
C THR A 33 18.12 -3.02 4.61
N SER A 34 18.24 -3.27 5.90
CA SER A 34 19.21 -2.62 6.79
C SER A 34 20.67 -2.53 6.27
N LEU A 35 21.08 -3.38 5.33
CA LEU A 35 22.41 -3.32 4.70
C LEU A 35 22.47 -2.26 3.59
N THR A 36 21.34 -1.98 2.95
CA THR A 36 21.20 -1.06 1.81
C THR A 36 20.60 0.29 2.21
N ASP A 37 19.83 0.33 3.29
CA ASP A 37 19.16 1.49 3.83
C ASP A 37 19.23 1.43 5.38
N PRO A 38 20.00 2.31 6.04
CA PRO A 38 20.09 2.32 7.49
C PRO A 38 18.80 2.78 8.19
N THR A 39 17.82 3.32 7.45
CA THR A 39 16.50 3.64 7.98
C THR A 39 15.54 2.44 7.95
N CYS A 40 15.93 1.34 7.31
CA CYS A 40 15.26 0.06 7.47
C CYS A 40 15.66 -0.55 8.82
N ASP A 41 14.93 -0.14 9.85
CA ASP A 41 15.18 -0.52 11.22
C ASP A 41 13.87 -0.57 12.02
N THR A 42 13.92 -1.22 13.18
CA THR A 42 12.80 -1.22 14.12
C THR A 42 12.82 0.04 14.99
N SER A 43 11.70 0.35 15.67
CA SER A 43 11.59 1.53 16.53
C SER A 43 12.62 1.58 17.67
N VAL A 44 13.23 0.43 18.01
CA VAL A 44 14.23 0.31 19.08
C VAL A 44 15.62 -0.11 18.58
N GLY A 45 15.78 -0.35 17.28
CA GLY A 45 17.06 -0.66 16.63
C GLY A 45 17.42 -2.14 16.63
N GLY A 46 17.20 -2.81 15.51
CA GLY A 46 17.48 -4.22 15.28
C GLY A 46 16.29 -5.15 15.58
N TYR A 47 16.58 -6.41 15.85
CA TYR A 47 15.60 -7.36 16.40
C TYR A 47 15.12 -6.88 17.78
N ILE A 48 13.84 -7.02 18.08
CA ILE A 48 13.20 -6.58 19.32
C ILE A 48 12.99 -7.76 20.27
N ASP A 49 13.98 -8.06 21.11
CA ASP A 49 13.81 -9.04 22.20
C ASP A 49 12.67 -8.58 23.15
N LEU A 50 11.51 -9.23 23.06
CA LEU A 50 10.33 -8.88 23.86
C LEU A 50 10.47 -9.38 25.30
N GLU A 51 11.26 -10.42 25.56
CA GLU A 51 11.56 -10.91 26.91
C GLU A 51 12.29 -9.82 27.72
N TYR A 52 13.14 -9.01 27.08
CA TYR A 52 13.75 -7.82 27.71
C TYR A 52 12.69 -6.83 28.24
N TYR A 53 11.53 -6.72 27.58
CA TYR A 53 10.42 -5.87 27.99
C TYR A 53 9.41 -6.58 28.92
N GLY A 54 9.70 -7.81 29.34
CA GLY A 54 8.84 -8.61 30.21
C GLY A 54 7.60 -9.17 29.50
N ILE A 55 7.63 -9.21 28.17
CA ILE A 55 6.64 -9.88 27.34
C ILE A 55 7.23 -11.23 26.98
N PHE A 56 6.53 -12.31 27.28
CA PHE A 56 7.07 -13.66 27.15
C PHE A 56 6.27 -14.50 26.15
N PRO A 57 6.86 -15.60 25.65
CA PRO A 57 6.16 -16.53 24.78
C PRO A 57 4.85 -17.02 25.38
N GLN A 58 3.87 -17.31 24.53
CA GLN A 58 2.54 -17.72 24.94
C GLN A 58 2.43 -19.25 24.95
N PRO A 59 2.10 -19.90 26.09
CA PRO A 59 2.00 -21.37 26.16
C PRO A 59 0.89 -21.97 25.31
N SER A 60 -0.09 -21.16 24.89
CA SER A 60 -1.16 -21.59 23.98
C SER A 60 -0.78 -21.49 22.51
N VAL A 61 0.38 -20.91 22.18
CA VAL A 61 0.86 -20.71 20.80
C VAL A 61 2.08 -21.61 20.59
N GLN A 62 1.82 -22.89 20.35
CA GLN A 62 2.84 -23.91 20.12
C GLN A 62 2.26 -25.09 19.32
N GLY A 63 3.14 -25.89 18.74
CA GLY A 63 2.82 -27.08 17.96
C GLY A 63 3.25 -26.97 16.49
N ASN A 64 2.77 -27.94 15.71
CA ASN A 64 3.03 -28.11 14.28
C ASN A 64 1.70 -28.09 13.50
N ALA A 65 1.69 -27.48 12.32
CA ALA A 65 0.56 -27.37 11.38
C ALA A 65 -0.65 -26.66 12.01
N LEU A 66 -0.38 -25.56 12.71
CA LEU A 66 -1.37 -24.77 13.44
C LEU A 66 -1.35 -23.32 12.96
N TRP A 67 -2.45 -22.61 13.23
CA TRP A 67 -2.47 -21.18 13.03
C TRP A 67 -3.34 -20.52 14.07
N PHE A 68 -3.03 -19.26 14.30
CA PHE A 68 -3.56 -18.47 15.39
C PHE A 68 -4.00 -17.13 14.82
N THR A 69 -4.87 -16.43 15.54
CA THR A 69 -5.28 -15.07 15.21
C THR A 69 -5.10 -14.18 16.42
N ALA A 70 -4.46 -13.05 16.22
CA ALA A 70 -4.21 -12.03 17.23
C ALA A 70 -4.53 -10.63 16.70
N PHE A 71 -4.44 -9.64 17.58
CA PHE A 71 -4.61 -8.22 17.24
C PHE A 71 -5.95 -7.89 16.57
N THR A 72 -7.01 -8.60 16.96
CA THR A 72 -8.39 -8.41 16.44
C THR A 72 -9.04 -7.10 16.88
N THR A 73 -8.35 -6.34 17.73
CA THR A 73 -8.73 -5.00 18.18
C THR A 73 -7.60 -4.03 17.89
N GLY A 74 -7.90 -2.87 17.31
CA GLY A 74 -6.93 -1.84 16.99
C GLY A 74 -7.31 -1.12 15.69
N ASP A 75 -6.44 -0.23 15.23
CA ASP A 75 -6.64 0.42 13.94
C ASP A 75 -6.46 -0.59 12.80
N PRO A 76 -7.22 -0.45 11.70
CA PRO A 76 -7.11 -1.31 10.55
C PRO A 76 -5.69 -1.34 9.97
N ILE A 77 -5.29 -2.49 9.45
CA ILE A 77 -4.01 -2.66 8.75
C ILE A 77 -4.22 -2.27 7.28
N GLN A 78 -3.40 -1.38 6.77
CA GLN A 78 -3.36 -1.05 5.33
C GLN A 78 -2.33 -1.95 4.66
N PHE A 79 -2.71 -2.61 3.58
CA PHE A 79 -1.81 -3.52 2.87
C PHE A 79 -2.24 -3.64 1.40
N PHE A 80 -1.35 -3.31 0.45
CA PHE A 80 -1.64 -3.28 -0.99
C PHE A 80 -2.92 -2.47 -1.34
N GLY A 81 -3.11 -1.33 -0.68
CA GLY A 81 -4.26 -0.44 -0.89
C GLY A 81 -5.58 -0.95 -0.33
N SER A 82 -5.58 -2.14 0.28
CA SER A 82 -6.73 -2.72 0.96
C SER A 82 -6.65 -2.47 2.47
N THR A 83 -7.83 -2.37 3.10
CA THR A 83 -7.98 -2.18 4.54
C THR A 83 -8.43 -3.49 5.20
N TYR A 84 -7.66 -3.97 6.17
CA TYR A 84 -7.92 -5.21 6.91
C TYR A 84 -8.29 -4.90 8.37
N THR A 85 -9.42 -5.44 8.83
CA THR A 85 -9.99 -5.16 10.17
C THR A 85 -10.03 -6.36 11.11
N ASN A 86 -9.62 -7.54 10.64
CA ASN A 86 -9.79 -8.80 11.36
C ASN A 86 -8.58 -9.19 12.23
N GLY A 87 -7.61 -8.27 12.39
CA GLY A 87 -6.33 -8.56 13.01
C GLY A 87 -5.37 -9.29 12.08
N VAL A 88 -4.44 -10.04 12.66
CA VAL A 88 -3.40 -10.79 11.93
C VAL A 88 -3.54 -12.25 12.29
N SER A 89 -3.64 -13.11 11.28
CA SER A 89 -3.50 -14.54 11.46
C SER A 89 -2.08 -14.96 11.13
N PHE A 90 -1.52 -15.92 11.84
CA PHE A 90 -0.14 -16.38 11.65
C PHE A 90 -0.01 -17.86 11.98
N THR A 91 1.00 -18.49 11.39
CA THR A 91 1.24 -19.94 11.49
C THR A 91 2.51 -20.22 12.27
N ASP A 92 2.66 -21.45 12.73
CA ASP A 92 3.95 -21.98 13.18
C ASP A 92 4.98 -21.98 12.03
N ASP A 93 4.54 -22.15 10.80
CA ASP A 93 5.32 -22.19 9.55
C ASP A 93 5.96 -20.85 9.11
N GLY A 94 6.03 -19.86 10.00
CA GLY A 94 6.80 -18.63 9.78
C GLY A 94 6.21 -17.62 8.79
N PHE A 95 4.89 -17.65 8.61
CA PHE A 95 4.17 -16.62 7.85
C PHE A 95 2.90 -16.13 8.57
N ALA A 96 2.47 -14.93 8.19
CA ALA A 96 1.21 -14.32 8.60
C ALA A 96 0.35 -13.94 7.39
N PHE A 97 -0.95 -13.75 7.61
CA PHE A 97 -1.90 -13.34 6.59
C PHE A 97 -3.02 -12.48 7.18
N LEU A 98 -3.52 -11.55 6.38
CA LEU A 98 -4.51 -10.56 6.82
C LEU A 98 -5.95 -10.93 6.41
N ALA A 99 -6.11 -11.88 5.48
CA ALA A 99 -7.40 -12.37 5.03
C ALA A 99 -7.33 -13.83 4.54
N GLY A 100 -8.48 -14.51 4.53
CA GLY A 100 -8.59 -15.86 4.00
C GLY A 100 -8.14 -16.94 5.00
N ASN A 101 -7.27 -17.84 4.55
CA ASN A 101 -6.84 -19.04 5.26
C ASN A 101 -5.39 -19.39 4.89
N PRO A 102 -4.68 -20.22 5.68
CA PRO A 102 -3.26 -20.52 5.45
C PRO A 102 -2.99 -21.45 4.25
N GLY A 103 -4.00 -21.77 3.45
CA GLY A 103 -3.90 -22.78 2.39
C GLY A 103 -4.03 -24.21 2.91
N THR A 104 -3.84 -25.18 2.02
CA THR A 104 -3.97 -26.63 2.35
C THR A 104 -2.66 -27.27 2.80
N THR A 105 -1.53 -26.64 2.52
CA THR A 105 -0.18 -27.16 2.82
C THR A 105 0.70 -26.04 3.38
N PRO A 106 0.35 -25.50 4.56
CA PRO A 106 1.04 -24.34 5.13
C PRO A 106 2.52 -24.62 5.45
N GLY A 107 2.95 -25.86 5.69
CA GLY A 107 4.38 -26.18 5.81
C GLY A 107 5.17 -26.19 4.49
N THR A 108 4.54 -25.98 3.33
CA THR A 108 5.22 -25.99 2.03
C THR A 108 5.35 -24.59 1.44
N PRO A 109 6.55 -23.99 1.41
CA PRO A 109 6.76 -22.67 0.83
C PRO A 109 6.35 -22.64 -0.64
N GLN A 110 5.62 -21.59 -1.02
CA GLN A 110 5.20 -21.38 -2.41
C GLN A 110 5.97 -20.22 -3.05
N ALA A 111 6.03 -20.22 -4.39
CA ALA A 111 6.50 -19.05 -5.11
C ALA A 111 5.41 -17.97 -5.10
N LEU A 112 5.80 -16.70 -4.94
CA LEU A 112 4.93 -15.52 -5.00
C LEU A 112 5.26 -14.69 -6.28
N PRO A 113 4.28 -14.03 -6.92
CA PRO A 113 2.87 -14.06 -6.59
C PRO A 113 2.19 -15.40 -6.99
N ASN A 114 1.18 -15.81 -6.25
CA ASN A 114 0.39 -17.01 -6.48
C ASN A 114 -1.08 -16.79 -6.06
N ALA A 115 -2.01 -16.99 -7.00
CA ALA A 115 -3.44 -16.85 -6.73
C ALA A 115 -4.00 -17.89 -5.74
N ALA A 116 -3.27 -18.97 -5.46
CA ALA A 116 -3.64 -19.97 -4.49
C ALA A 116 -3.26 -19.56 -3.06
N ALA A 117 -4.19 -19.74 -2.13
CA ALA A 117 -3.98 -19.43 -0.71
C ALA A 117 -2.72 -20.11 -0.12
N PRO A 118 -2.03 -19.44 0.82
CA PRO A 118 -2.40 -18.19 1.48
C PRO A 118 -2.13 -16.93 0.63
N ASN A 119 -3.04 -15.95 0.72
CA ASN A 119 -2.93 -14.63 0.09
C ASN A 119 -3.05 -13.53 1.17
N ALA A 120 -2.89 -12.26 0.80
CA ALA A 120 -2.75 -11.16 1.75
C ALA A 120 -1.64 -11.47 2.77
N LEU A 121 -0.53 -11.97 2.25
CA LEU A 121 0.48 -12.80 2.91
C LEU A 121 1.71 -11.98 3.31
N LEU A 122 2.25 -12.32 4.47
CA LEU A 122 3.48 -11.83 5.08
C LEU A 122 4.36 -13.05 5.39
N ALA A 123 5.13 -13.51 4.41
CA ALA A 123 6.04 -14.65 4.58
C ALA A 123 7.38 -14.15 5.12
N ALA A 124 7.61 -14.24 6.43
CA ALA A 124 8.83 -13.73 7.04
C ALA A 124 9.97 -14.75 6.98
N LEU A 125 9.68 -16.02 7.21
CA LEU A 125 10.62 -17.11 7.00
C LEU A 125 9.86 -18.39 6.66
N TRP A 126 9.00 -18.36 5.65
CA TRP A 126 8.07 -19.44 5.41
C TRP A 126 8.79 -20.77 5.13
N HIS A 127 8.59 -21.75 6.00
CA HIS A 127 9.05 -23.14 5.93
C HIS A 127 8.20 -24.05 6.84
N ASP A 128 8.34 -25.37 6.71
CA ASP A 128 7.74 -26.36 7.61
C ASP A 128 8.39 -26.30 8.99
N PHE A 129 7.72 -25.66 9.95
CA PHE A 129 8.27 -25.41 11.28
C PHE A 129 7.43 -26.04 12.38
N GLU A 130 8.01 -26.11 13.58
CA GLU A 130 7.29 -26.44 14.79
C GLU A 130 7.66 -25.42 15.87
N VAL A 131 6.63 -24.86 16.51
CA VAL A 131 6.83 -23.94 17.64
C VAL A 131 6.85 -24.75 18.92
N VAL A 132 7.98 -24.75 19.61
CA VAL A 132 8.15 -25.38 20.93
C VAL A 132 8.09 -24.29 21.99
N TYR A 133 7.22 -24.44 22.98
CA TYR A 133 7.13 -23.49 24.10
C TYR A 133 8.11 -23.86 25.21
N ASP A 134 9.08 -22.98 25.45
CA ASP A 134 9.92 -22.89 26.66
C ASP A 134 10.29 -24.24 27.32
N ASP A 135 10.89 -25.14 26.54
CA ASP A 135 11.29 -26.48 26.98
C ASP A 135 12.68 -26.50 27.66
N GLY A 136 13.33 -25.34 27.76
CA GLY A 136 14.69 -25.18 28.29
C GLY A 136 15.82 -25.61 27.35
N SER A 137 15.53 -25.87 26.06
CA SER A 137 16.54 -26.24 25.07
C SER A 137 17.42 -25.07 24.60
N VAL A 138 16.94 -23.84 24.75
CA VAL A 138 17.69 -22.61 24.46
C VAL A 138 18.20 -22.00 25.76
N SER A 139 19.51 -21.75 25.83
CA SER A 139 20.13 -21.21 27.05
C SER A 139 20.01 -19.70 27.09
N GLY A 140 19.37 -19.17 28.14
CA GLY A 140 19.33 -17.73 28.40
C GLY A 140 18.20 -16.97 27.70
N SER A 141 17.31 -17.66 26.98
CA SER A 141 16.09 -17.12 26.37
C SER A 141 14.99 -18.20 26.38
N ARG A 142 13.73 -17.78 26.42
CA ARG A 142 12.57 -18.67 26.26
C ARG A 142 12.18 -18.74 24.79
N ARG A 143 12.18 -19.95 24.23
CA ARG A 143 11.70 -20.19 22.86
C ARG A 143 10.17 -20.26 22.79
N GLY A 144 9.60 -19.87 21.66
CA GLY A 144 8.17 -19.87 21.40
C GLY A 144 7.73 -18.64 20.60
N ILE A 145 6.44 -18.27 20.68
CA ILE A 145 5.93 -17.05 20.05
C ILE A 145 5.43 -16.06 21.10
N SER A 146 5.95 -14.84 21.03
CA SER A 146 5.50 -13.68 21.81
C SER A 146 4.72 -12.71 20.94
N LEU A 147 3.74 -12.02 21.54
CA LEU A 147 2.86 -11.08 20.85
C LEU A 147 2.84 -9.74 21.58
N ALA A 148 3.13 -8.65 20.87
CA ALA A 148 3.15 -7.32 21.46
C ALA A 148 2.45 -6.27 20.59
N THR A 149 1.99 -5.20 21.25
CA THR A 149 1.63 -3.95 20.58
C THR A 149 2.39 -2.80 21.24
N GLU A 150 3.01 -1.94 20.44
CA GLU A 150 3.74 -0.76 20.90
C GLU A 150 2.96 0.50 20.54
N GLY A 151 2.61 1.37 21.51
CA GLY A 151 2.01 2.68 21.20
C GLY A 151 0.48 2.69 21.07
N GLY A 152 -0.21 1.62 21.47
CA GLY A 152 -1.67 1.55 21.50
C GLY A 152 -2.29 1.12 20.16
N VAL A 153 -3.52 1.59 19.87
CA VAL A 153 -4.31 1.09 18.73
C VAL A 153 -3.76 1.50 17.36
N SER A 154 -3.00 2.60 17.27
CA SER A 154 -2.32 3.09 16.06
C SER A 154 -0.84 2.71 16.02
N GLY A 155 -0.44 1.80 16.91
CA GLY A 155 0.93 1.42 17.17
C GLY A 155 1.46 0.30 16.29
N ALA A 156 2.69 -0.14 16.55
CA ALA A 156 3.24 -1.32 15.90
C ALA A 156 2.67 -2.61 16.50
N ILE A 157 2.49 -3.62 15.66
CA ILE A 157 2.21 -5.00 16.02
C ILE A 157 3.52 -5.77 15.86
N VAL A 158 3.86 -6.62 16.83
CA VAL A 158 5.04 -7.50 16.77
C VAL A 158 4.58 -8.93 17.04
N ILE A 159 4.94 -9.84 16.11
CA ILE A 159 4.89 -11.28 16.29
C ILE A 159 6.34 -11.76 16.29
N GLU A 160 6.83 -12.13 17.45
CA GLU A 160 8.20 -12.58 17.67
C GLU A 160 8.22 -14.10 17.71
N TYR A 161 9.10 -14.69 16.92
CA TYR A 161 9.38 -16.12 16.88
C TYR A 161 10.78 -16.34 17.45
N ASP A 162 10.84 -16.95 18.63
CA ASP A 162 12.09 -17.25 19.33
C ASP A 162 12.42 -18.73 19.23
N GLY A 163 13.61 -19.05 18.72
CA GLY A 163 14.16 -20.39 18.68
C GLY A 163 13.25 -21.38 17.98
N VAL A 164 12.66 -21.03 16.83
CA VAL A 164 11.81 -21.95 16.06
C VAL A 164 12.66 -23.09 15.49
N GLN A 165 12.06 -24.27 15.31
CA GLN A 165 12.75 -25.42 14.72
C GLN A 165 12.06 -25.92 13.46
N LEU A 166 12.79 -26.67 12.63
CA LEU A 166 12.19 -27.44 11.55
C LEU A 166 11.23 -28.48 12.13
N ALA A 167 10.08 -28.65 11.48
CA ALA A 167 9.04 -29.55 11.93
C ALA A 167 9.56 -30.98 12.16
N GLU A 168 9.16 -31.60 13.28
CA GLU A 168 9.54 -32.97 13.66
C GLU A 168 11.05 -33.19 13.87
N THR A 169 11.82 -32.11 14.07
CA THR A 169 13.27 -32.16 14.36
C THR A 169 13.60 -31.55 15.74
N THR A 170 14.89 -31.37 16.01
CA THR A 170 15.37 -30.48 17.09
C THR A 170 16.28 -29.39 16.52
N ASP A 171 16.25 -29.19 15.21
CA ASP A 171 17.13 -28.29 14.49
C ASP A 171 16.55 -26.88 14.53
N ILE A 172 17.07 -26.07 15.44
CA ILE A 172 16.64 -24.68 15.64
C ILE A 172 17.19 -23.81 14.51
N ILE A 173 16.28 -23.13 13.80
CA ILE A 173 16.61 -22.23 12.69
C ILE A 173 17.09 -20.87 13.19
N GLY A 174 16.59 -20.40 14.33
CA GLY A 174 16.90 -19.10 14.93
C GLY A 174 15.64 -18.30 15.22
N ASP A 175 15.83 -16.98 15.31
CA ASP A 175 14.83 -16.03 15.79
C ASP A 175 14.44 -15.09 14.65
N PHE A 176 13.15 -14.78 14.53
CA PHE A 176 12.66 -13.81 13.56
C PHE A 176 11.38 -13.11 14.00
N GLU A 177 11.07 -11.98 13.38
CA GLU A 177 9.91 -11.16 13.72
C GLU A 177 9.09 -10.79 12.50
N ILE A 178 7.79 -10.65 12.72
CA ILE A 178 6.87 -9.96 11.82
C ILE A 178 6.41 -8.70 12.54
N ILE A 179 6.79 -7.55 12.01
CA ILE A 179 6.37 -6.25 12.52
C ILE A 179 5.48 -5.59 11.48
N ILE A 180 4.31 -5.13 11.92
CA ILE A 180 3.44 -4.26 11.13
C ILE A 180 3.35 -2.92 11.86
N ASP A 181 3.99 -1.90 11.32
CA ASP A 181 3.97 -0.56 11.90
C ASP A 181 2.89 0.30 11.22
N ARG A 182 1.96 0.81 12.04
CA ARG A 182 0.85 1.66 11.57
C ARG A 182 1.13 3.15 11.78
N ARG A 183 2.30 3.50 12.31
CA ARG A 183 2.68 4.89 12.57
C ARG A 183 3.06 5.58 11.27
N GLU A 184 2.58 6.81 11.10
CA GLU A 184 2.91 7.63 9.94
C GLU A 184 4.43 7.85 9.83
N GLY A 185 4.99 7.54 8.64
CA GLY A 185 6.42 7.71 8.34
C GLY A 185 7.32 6.57 8.83
N ALA A 186 6.78 5.53 9.47
CA ALA A 186 7.50 4.29 9.73
C ALA A 186 7.50 3.37 8.50
N LYS A 187 8.35 2.34 8.50
CA LYS A 187 8.27 1.25 7.50
C LYS A 187 7.05 0.39 7.84
N ASP A 188 6.14 0.19 6.88
CA ASP A 188 4.86 -0.48 7.13
C ASP A 188 5.02 -1.92 7.61
N ILE A 189 5.94 -2.68 6.99
CA ILE A 189 6.23 -4.07 7.36
C ILE A 189 7.73 -4.26 7.50
N ILE A 190 8.14 -4.91 8.58
CA ILE A 190 9.54 -5.26 8.82
C ILE A 190 9.62 -6.74 9.18
N PHE A 191 10.52 -7.45 8.51
CA PHE A 191 11.00 -8.75 8.96
C PHE A 191 12.40 -8.56 9.53
N ALA A 192 12.60 -8.93 10.79
CA ALA A 192 13.90 -8.89 11.45
C ALA A 192 14.33 -10.30 11.83
N TYR A 193 15.64 -10.57 11.78
CA TYR A 193 16.20 -11.88 12.07
C TYR A 193 17.34 -11.77 13.07
N ASP A 194 17.43 -12.71 14.00
CA ASP A 194 18.59 -12.87 14.86
C ASP A 194 18.91 -14.35 15.10
N ASN A 195 20.15 -14.63 15.51
CA ASN A 195 20.62 -15.98 15.84
C ASN A 195 20.31 -17.07 14.79
N LEU A 196 20.24 -16.72 13.50
CA LEU A 196 19.99 -17.70 12.45
C LEU A 196 21.11 -18.74 12.38
N ASN A 197 20.69 -20.00 12.29
CA ASN A 197 21.55 -21.12 12.02
C ASN A 197 21.84 -21.20 10.52
N GLN A 198 22.96 -20.58 10.13
CA GLN A 198 23.38 -20.50 8.73
C GLN A 198 23.49 -21.86 8.00
N SER A 199 23.66 -22.97 8.73
CA SER A 199 23.73 -24.30 8.13
C SER A 199 22.37 -24.83 7.64
N LEU A 200 21.27 -24.31 8.21
CA LEU A 200 19.91 -24.69 7.86
C LEU A 200 19.29 -23.77 6.78
N LEU A 201 19.95 -22.66 6.44
CA LEU A 201 19.53 -21.74 5.36
C LEU A 201 19.74 -22.33 3.95
N GLY A 202 20.22 -23.57 3.84
CA GLY A 202 20.26 -24.33 2.59
C GLY A 202 18.91 -24.96 2.21
N ASN A 203 17.95 -25.01 3.14
CA ASN A 203 16.58 -25.43 2.88
C ASN A 203 15.83 -24.43 2.00
N THR A 204 14.67 -24.83 1.49
CA THR A 204 13.83 -23.97 0.65
C THR A 204 12.90 -23.12 1.50
N PHE A 205 12.93 -21.80 1.30
CA PHE A 205 12.11 -20.84 2.01
C PHE A 205 11.34 -19.94 1.03
N THR A 206 10.33 -19.26 1.56
CA THR A 206 9.74 -18.08 0.93
C THR A 206 9.79 -16.91 1.91
N VAL A 207 10.34 -15.78 1.46
CA VAL A 207 10.44 -14.54 2.20
C VAL A 207 9.95 -13.40 1.32
N GLY A 208 8.83 -12.78 1.71
CA GLY A 208 8.19 -11.72 0.94
C GLY A 208 6.78 -11.42 1.38
N ILE A 209 6.12 -10.54 0.63
CA ILE A 209 4.74 -10.15 0.82
C ILE A 209 3.95 -10.32 -0.47
N GLU A 210 2.65 -10.59 -0.38
CA GLU A 210 1.76 -10.77 -1.54
C GLU A 210 0.36 -10.24 -1.24
N ASN A 211 -0.26 -9.63 -2.25
CA ASN A 211 -1.61 -9.08 -2.15
C ASN A 211 -2.70 -10.18 -2.03
N GLU A 212 -3.94 -9.77 -1.81
CA GLU A 212 -5.06 -10.71 -1.63
C GLU A 212 -5.45 -11.47 -2.90
N ALA A 213 -5.22 -10.88 -4.07
CA ALA A 213 -5.49 -11.53 -5.35
C ALA A 213 -4.43 -12.57 -5.72
N GLY A 214 -3.24 -12.52 -5.12
CA GLY A 214 -2.11 -13.37 -5.46
C GLY A 214 -1.56 -13.11 -6.86
N ASP A 215 -1.65 -11.86 -7.34
CA ASP A 215 -1.13 -11.41 -8.63
C ASP A 215 -0.02 -10.34 -8.50
N GLN A 216 0.24 -9.86 -7.29
CA GLN A 216 1.31 -8.93 -6.98
C GLN A 216 2.05 -9.33 -5.70
N ALA A 217 3.39 -9.35 -5.76
CA ALA A 217 4.23 -9.70 -4.63
C ALA A 217 5.58 -8.98 -4.67
N TYR A 218 6.22 -8.89 -3.50
CA TYR A 218 7.61 -8.47 -3.35
C TYR A 218 8.36 -9.54 -2.57
N THR A 219 9.40 -10.12 -3.15
CA THR A 219 10.12 -11.26 -2.56
C THR A 219 11.61 -11.00 -2.44
N MET A 220 12.20 -11.46 -1.34
CA MET A 220 13.65 -11.56 -1.15
C MET A 220 14.14 -12.99 -1.41
N ILE A 221 13.32 -13.97 -1.05
CA ILE A 221 13.53 -15.39 -1.33
C ILE A 221 12.20 -15.94 -1.83
N ASN A 222 12.22 -16.63 -2.96
CA ASN A 222 10.99 -17.02 -3.63
C ASN A 222 11.01 -18.52 -3.95
N ASN A 223 10.60 -19.34 -2.98
CA ASN A 223 10.70 -20.80 -3.05
C ASN A 223 12.13 -21.27 -3.41
N ALA A 224 13.12 -20.76 -2.66
CA ALA A 224 14.54 -20.98 -2.92
C ALA A 224 15.36 -21.05 -1.63
N ALA A 225 16.64 -21.42 -1.75
CA ALA A 225 17.56 -21.41 -0.61
C ALA A 225 17.82 -19.99 -0.11
N ALA A 226 17.90 -19.82 1.21
CA ALA A 226 18.17 -18.55 1.88
C ALA A 226 19.67 -18.23 2.05
N THR A 227 20.54 -19.20 1.71
CA THR A 227 21.98 -19.13 1.94
C THR A 227 22.61 -17.91 1.26
N GLY A 228 23.29 -17.07 2.04
CA GLY A 228 23.97 -15.87 1.56
C GLY A 228 23.03 -14.69 1.27
N VAL A 229 21.72 -14.88 1.43
CA VAL A 229 20.71 -13.81 1.37
C VAL A 229 20.36 -13.36 2.78
N LEU A 230 19.94 -14.30 3.64
CA LEU A 230 19.69 -14.02 5.06
C LEU A 230 20.97 -14.17 5.88
N VAL A 231 21.16 -13.23 6.80
CA VAL A 231 22.28 -13.17 7.74
C VAL A 231 21.78 -12.69 9.09
N ASN A 232 22.48 -13.05 10.17
CA ASN A 232 22.12 -12.62 11.51
C ASN A 232 22.05 -11.10 11.62
N GLY A 233 21.04 -10.65 12.35
CA GLY A 233 20.68 -9.27 12.49
C GLY A 233 19.84 -8.73 11.35
N LEU A 234 19.88 -9.28 10.12
CA LEU A 234 19.26 -8.67 8.92
C LEU A 234 17.83 -8.19 9.18
N ARG A 235 17.48 -7.05 8.58
CA ARG A 235 16.11 -6.54 8.51
C ARG A 235 15.74 -6.29 7.07
N ILE A 236 14.54 -6.68 6.70
CA ILE A 236 13.90 -6.44 5.41
C ILE A 236 12.70 -5.54 5.70
N CYS A 237 12.64 -4.38 5.04
CA CYS A 237 11.56 -3.42 5.24
C CYS A 237 10.81 -3.21 3.95
N PHE A 238 9.49 -3.30 4.04
CA PHE A 238 8.55 -2.96 2.98
C PHE A 238 7.90 -1.65 3.35
N ASP A 239 8.18 -0.63 2.54
CA ASP A 239 7.73 0.74 2.72
C ASP A 239 6.69 1.04 1.65
N ALA A 240 5.43 1.19 2.05
CA ALA A 240 4.32 1.41 1.15
C ALA A 240 4.49 2.77 0.46
N VAL A 241 4.50 2.77 -0.88
CA VAL A 241 4.65 4.01 -1.66
C VAL A 241 3.35 4.81 -1.64
N PRO A 242 3.31 6.03 -1.06
CA PRO A 242 2.08 6.82 -1.03
C PRO A 242 1.52 7.06 -2.44
N THR A 243 0.21 7.05 -2.59
CA THR A 243 -0.43 7.39 -3.87
C THR A 243 -1.03 8.79 -3.84
N TYR A 244 -1.05 9.44 -5.01
CA TYR A 244 -1.59 10.77 -5.20
C TYR A 244 -2.48 10.83 -6.43
N THR A 245 -3.52 11.66 -6.36
CA THR A 245 -4.47 11.82 -7.45
C THR A 245 -3.97 12.82 -8.48
N ILE A 246 -4.42 12.63 -9.72
CA ILE A 246 -4.23 13.57 -10.82
C ILE A 246 -5.55 14.30 -11.07
N GLY A 247 -5.51 15.61 -11.14
CA GLY A 247 -6.69 16.44 -11.30
C GLY A 247 -6.35 17.84 -11.80
N GLY A 248 -7.39 18.64 -11.97
CA GLY A 248 -7.28 19.89 -12.70
C GLY A 248 -8.59 20.63 -12.82
N THR A 249 -8.64 21.56 -13.77
CA THR A 249 -9.86 22.32 -14.08
C THR A 249 -10.22 22.26 -15.57
N VAL A 250 -11.51 22.13 -15.86
CA VAL A 250 -12.07 22.32 -17.20
C VAL A 250 -12.75 23.68 -17.29
N SER A 251 -12.46 24.42 -18.36
CA SER A 251 -13.08 25.71 -18.67
C SER A 251 -13.52 25.79 -20.14
N GLY A 252 -14.55 26.61 -20.40
CA GLY A 252 -15.08 26.84 -21.76
C GLY A 252 -15.92 25.69 -22.35
N LEU A 253 -16.16 24.62 -21.58
CA LEU A 253 -17.05 23.52 -21.99
C LEU A 253 -18.50 24.03 -22.05
N ALA A 254 -19.16 23.83 -23.20
CA ALA A 254 -20.53 24.25 -23.41
C ALA A 254 -21.51 23.43 -22.56
N THR A 255 -22.56 24.08 -22.05
CA THR A 255 -23.59 23.40 -21.26
C THR A 255 -24.27 22.30 -22.05
N GLY A 256 -24.38 21.10 -21.46
CA GLY A 256 -24.99 19.93 -22.11
C GLY A 256 -24.01 19.10 -22.94
N ASN A 257 -22.76 19.53 -23.07
CA ASN A 257 -21.71 18.80 -23.78
C ASN A 257 -20.79 18.03 -22.80
N SER A 258 -19.87 17.23 -23.33
CA SER A 258 -18.89 16.48 -22.53
C SER A 258 -17.54 16.38 -23.23
N VAL A 259 -16.48 16.22 -22.43
CA VAL A 259 -15.12 15.89 -22.90
C VAL A 259 -14.67 14.63 -22.18
N VAL A 260 -14.02 13.71 -22.89
CA VAL A 260 -13.38 12.54 -22.26
C VAL A 260 -11.90 12.79 -22.19
N LEU A 261 -11.39 12.88 -20.96
CA LEU A 261 -9.98 12.95 -20.65
C LEU A 261 -9.46 11.55 -20.37
N GLN A 262 -8.18 11.31 -20.62
CA GLN A 262 -7.53 10.05 -20.30
C GLN A 262 -6.17 10.31 -19.70
N ASN A 263 -5.87 9.66 -18.57
CA ASN A 263 -4.54 9.64 -17.97
C ASN A 263 -3.82 8.33 -18.32
N ASN A 264 -2.57 8.44 -18.79
CA ASN A 264 -1.65 7.33 -19.05
C ASN A 264 -2.23 6.22 -19.97
N ASN A 265 -3.13 6.57 -20.89
CA ASN A 265 -3.79 5.66 -21.82
C ASN A 265 -4.67 4.56 -21.19
N VAL A 266 -5.05 4.69 -19.91
CA VAL A 266 -5.79 3.64 -19.19
C VAL A 266 -6.94 4.15 -18.33
N ASP A 267 -6.83 5.36 -17.76
CA ASP A 267 -7.82 5.90 -16.82
C ASP A 267 -8.65 7.02 -17.50
N ASP A 268 -9.80 6.63 -18.04
CA ASP A 268 -10.72 7.52 -18.75
C ASP A 268 -11.68 8.23 -17.77
N LEU A 269 -11.83 9.54 -17.95
CA LEU A 269 -12.72 10.39 -17.17
C LEU A 269 -13.59 11.26 -18.09
N THR A 270 -14.90 11.04 -18.03
CA THR A 270 -15.89 11.91 -18.69
C THR A 270 -16.19 13.13 -17.82
N VAL A 271 -15.92 14.32 -18.34
CA VAL A 271 -16.25 15.59 -17.69
C VAL A 271 -17.41 16.27 -18.43
N THR A 272 -18.47 16.59 -17.70
CA THR A 272 -19.75 17.12 -18.26
C THR A 272 -20.04 18.57 -17.92
N ALA A 273 -19.16 19.22 -17.14
CA ALA A 273 -19.30 20.61 -16.73
C ALA A 273 -17.94 21.26 -16.49
N ASN A 274 -17.90 22.59 -16.56
CA ASN A 274 -16.74 23.37 -16.13
C ASN A 274 -16.54 23.23 -14.62
N GLY A 275 -15.28 23.33 -14.19
CA GLY A 275 -14.90 23.22 -12.78
C GLY A 275 -13.79 22.20 -12.57
N GLY A 276 -13.59 21.81 -11.31
CA GLY A 276 -12.56 20.85 -10.93
C GLY A 276 -12.89 19.43 -11.40
N PHE A 277 -11.86 18.68 -11.78
CA PHE A 277 -11.95 17.25 -12.04
C PHE A 277 -10.80 16.51 -11.34
N VAL A 278 -11.00 15.24 -11.04
CA VAL A 278 -9.99 14.34 -10.47
C VAL A 278 -10.16 12.97 -11.14
N PHE A 279 -9.06 12.40 -11.61
CA PHE A 279 -9.02 11.04 -12.14
C PHE A 279 -9.28 10.02 -11.02
N PRO A 280 -10.09 8.97 -11.26
CA PRO A 280 -10.42 7.97 -10.24
C PRO A 280 -9.22 7.17 -9.74
N VAL A 281 -8.22 6.90 -10.60
CA VAL A 281 -7.06 6.08 -10.24
C VAL A 281 -5.94 6.98 -9.73
N ALA A 282 -5.61 6.83 -8.44
CA ALA A 282 -4.41 7.42 -7.87
C ALA A 282 -3.16 6.67 -8.37
N LEU A 283 -2.04 7.38 -8.47
CA LEU A 283 -0.77 6.82 -8.91
C LEU A 283 0.28 6.96 -7.81
N ASP A 284 1.21 6.01 -7.74
CA ASP A 284 2.32 6.02 -6.78
C ASP A 284 3.17 7.28 -6.90
N ASP A 285 3.71 7.75 -5.78
CA ASP A 285 4.68 8.84 -5.78
C ASP A 285 5.88 8.55 -6.69
N GLY A 286 6.36 9.58 -7.39
CA GLY A 286 7.39 9.44 -8.42
C GLY A 286 6.91 8.88 -9.76
N SER A 287 5.65 8.46 -9.89
CA SER A 287 5.08 8.05 -11.19
C SER A 287 4.90 9.24 -12.14
N SER A 288 5.07 8.99 -13.43
CA SER A 288 4.70 9.96 -14.47
C SER A 288 3.20 9.92 -14.77
N TYR A 289 2.62 11.07 -15.11
CA TYR A 289 1.26 11.18 -15.63
C TYR A 289 1.24 11.83 -17.02
N ALA A 290 0.23 11.49 -17.82
CA ALA A 290 0.02 11.98 -19.17
C ALA A 290 -1.48 12.05 -19.47
N VAL A 291 -2.05 13.23 -19.26
CA VAL A 291 -3.45 13.58 -19.51
C VAL A 291 -3.63 14.07 -20.94
N THR A 292 -4.54 13.43 -21.67
CA THR A 292 -4.91 13.77 -23.04
C THR A 292 -6.43 13.87 -23.19
N VAL A 293 -6.89 14.51 -24.27
CA VAL A 293 -8.31 14.47 -24.66
C VAL A 293 -8.50 13.32 -25.64
N VAL A 294 -9.35 12.35 -25.29
CA VAL A 294 -9.69 11.22 -26.15
C VAL A 294 -10.93 11.52 -26.98
N THR A 295 -11.93 12.15 -26.36
CA THR A 295 -13.18 12.54 -27.04
C THR A 295 -13.40 14.03 -26.91
N GLN A 296 -13.45 14.72 -28.05
CA GLN A 296 -13.76 16.14 -28.13
C GLN A 296 -15.28 16.37 -28.03
N PRO A 297 -15.73 17.51 -27.47
CA PRO A 297 -17.15 17.86 -27.41
C PRO A 297 -17.72 18.14 -28.82
N ASP A 298 -18.93 17.71 -29.11
CA ASP A 298 -19.50 17.68 -30.48
C ASP A 298 -20.72 18.58 -30.72
N ASP A 299 -21.54 18.87 -29.71
CA ASP A 299 -22.68 19.81 -29.82
C ASP A 299 -22.77 20.83 -28.65
N PRO A 300 -22.44 22.12 -28.88
CA PRO A 300 -21.79 22.64 -30.09
C PRO A 300 -20.38 22.05 -30.27
N ASP A 301 -19.89 21.95 -31.51
CA ASP A 301 -18.53 21.44 -31.79
C ASP A 301 -17.48 22.30 -31.07
N GLN A 302 -16.66 21.68 -30.21
CA GLN A 302 -15.58 22.37 -29.49
C GLN A 302 -14.23 21.67 -29.71
N PHE A 303 -13.16 22.39 -29.38
CA PHE A 303 -11.82 21.85 -29.28
C PHE A 303 -11.25 22.15 -27.90
N CYS A 304 -11.08 21.10 -27.11
CA CYS A 304 -10.42 21.10 -25.82
C CYS A 304 -8.93 20.81 -25.99
N THR A 305 -8.11 21.58 -25.28
CA THR A 305 -6.64 21.41 -25.21
C THR A 305 -6.22 21.28 -23.75
N VAL A 306 -5.16 20.51 -23.50
CA VAL A 306 -4.61 20.27 -22.17
C VAL A 306 -3.30 21.03 -22.01
N VAL A 307 -3.15 21.75 -20.90
CA VAL A 307 -1.91 22.37 -20.43
C VAL A 307 -1.53 21.73 -19.10
N ASN A 308 -0.22 21.58 -18.85
CA ASN A 308 0.33 20.81 -17.73
C ASN A 308 -0.17 19.35 -17.71
N GLY A 309 -0.54 18.81 -18.88
CA GLY A 309 -1.05 17.45 -19.01
C GLY A 309 -0.01 16.37 -18.74
N THR A 310 1.28 16.71 -18.66
CA THR A 310 2.34 15.74 -18.35
C THR A 310 3.18 16.20 -17.18
N GLY A 311 3.72 15.25 -16.42
CA GLY A 311 4.61 15.51 -15.30
C GLY A 311 4.93 14.27 -14.50
N THR A 312 5.56 14.47 -13.35
CA THR A 312 5.89 13.43 -12.36
C THR A 312 5.32 13.85 -11.02
N ILE A 313 4.72 12.90 -10.30
CA ILE A 313 4.19 13.12 -8.96
C ILE A 313 5.35 13.31 -7.99
N SER A 314 5.20 14.26 -7.06
CA SER A 314 6.21 14.55 -6.03
C SER A 314 5.53 14.95 -4.72
N GLY A 315 5.25 13.95 -3.89
CA GLY A 315 4.77 14.15 -2.52
C GLY A 315 3.41 14.82 -2.38
N GLY A 316 2.57 14.81 -3.42
CA GLY A 316 1.28 15.50 -3.39
C GLY A 316 0.39 15.29 -4.61
N ASN A 317 -0.90 15.56 -4.43
CA ASN A 317 -1.90 15.53 -5.51
C ASN A 317 -1.56 16.57 -6.58
N VAL A 318 -1.62 16.16 -7.84
CA VAL A 318 -1.52 17.07 -8.99
C VAL A 318 -2.89 17.69 -9.21
N THR A 319 -2.99 19.01 -9.17
CA THR A 319 -4.29 19.74 -9.23
C THR A 319 -4.32 20.84 -10.29
N ASN A 320 -3.26 20.95 -11.10
CA ASN A 320 -3.01 22.05 -12.02
C ASN A 320 -3.05 21.63 -13.51
N VAL A 321 -3.71 20.51 -13.84
CA VAL A 321 -3.98 20.15 -15.23
C VAL A 321 -5.09 21.05 -15.76
N ASP A 322 -4.78 21.91 -16.72
CA ASP A 322 -5.73 22.89 -17.24
C ASP A 322 -6.28 22.43 -18.58
N VAL A 323 -7.60 22.24 -18.66
CA VAL A 323 -8.31 21.89 -19.90
C VAL A 323 -9.13 23.08 -20.35
N THR A 324 -8.82 23.61 -21.52
CA THR A 324 -9.55 24.74 -22.11
C THR A 324 -10.25 24.30 -23.39
N CYS A 325 -11.57 24.38 -23.39
CA CYS A 325 -12.43 24.09 -24.52
C CYS A 325 -12.87 25.37 -25.21
N ASN A 326 -12.71 25.43 -26.53
CA ASN A 326 -13.15 26.56 -27.35
C ASN A 326 -14.15 26.07 -28.40
N THR A 327 -15.30 26.73 -28.50
CA THR A 327 -16.26 26.45 -29.57
C THR A 327 -15.62 26.69 -30.92
N LYS A 328 -15.66 25.69 -31.80
CA LYS A 328 -15.22 25.86 -33.17
C LYS A 328 -16.28 26.70 -33.88
N PHE A 329 -15.90 27.88 -34.34
CA PHE A 329 -16.80 28.67 -35.17
C PHE A 329 -16.91 27.99 -36.54
N PRO A 330 -18.10 27.56 -36.96
CA PRO A 330 -18.25 27.04 -38.30
C PRO A 330 -18.01 28.19 -39.28
N TRP A 331 -17.27 27.92 -40.37
CA TRP A 331 -16.99 28.89 -41.43
C TRP A 331 -18.27 29.54 -41.99
N SER A 332 -19.42 28.86 -41.84
CA SER A 332 -20.75 29.36 -42.18
C SER A 332 -21.15 30.64 -41.45
N MET A 333 -20.62 30.91 -40.24
CA MET A 333 -20.87 32.16 -39.52
C MET A 333 -20.16 33.36 -40.16
N PHE A 334 -19.12 33.15 -40.95
CA PHE A 334 -18.44 34.21 -41.71
C PHE A 334 -19.02 34.43 -43.12
N LEU A 335 -19.89 33.52 -43.61
CA LEU A 335 -20.49 33.65 -44.94
C LEU A 335 -21.23 34.98 -45.16
N PRO A 336 -22.08 35.47 -44.22
CA PRO A 336 -22.76 36.76 -44.40
C PRO A 336 -21.79 37.95 -44.45
N ALA A 337 -20.63 37.86 -43.79
CA ALA A 337 -19.61 38.91 -43.80
C ALA A 337 -18.81 38.92 -45.11
N ILE A 338 -18.49 37.74 -45.65
CA ILE A 338 -17.78 37.59 -46.94
C ILE A 338 -18.66 38.00 -48.12
N GLU A 339 -19.96 37.69 -48.07
CA GLU A 339 -20.90 38.02 -49.16
C GLU A 339 -21.12 39.54 -49.30
N ASN A 340 -21.10 40.28 -48.18
CA ASN A 340 -21.14 41.75 -48.17
C ASN A 340 -19.85 42.40 -48.71
N GLN A 341 -18.69 41.74 -48.62
CA GLN A 341 -17.43 42.25 -49.20
C GLN A 341 -17.35 42.07 -50.72
N LYS A 342 -18.22 41.24 -51.32
CA LYS A 342 -18.32 41.07 -52.78
C LYS A 342 -19.26 42.07 -53.46
N GLN A 343 -19.95 42.91 -52.68
CA GLN A 343 -20.89 43.93 -53.19
C GLN A 343 -20.33 45.37 -53.14
N GLN A 344 -19.05 45.55 -52.80
CA GLN A 344 -18.31 46.81 -52.91
C GLN A 344 -17.24 46.70 -54.00
#